data_AF-A0AAE0YLH0-F1
#
_entry.id   AF-A0AAE0YLH0-F1
#
_cell.length_a   1.000
_cell.length_b   1.000
_cell.length_c   1.000
_cell.angle_alpha   90.00
_cell.angle_beta   90.00
_cell.angle_gamma   90.00
#
_symmetry.space_group_name_H-M   'P 1'
#
loop_
_entity.id
_entity.type
_entity.pdbx_description
1 polymer ?
#
loop_
_entity_poly.entity_id
_entity_poly.type
_entity_poly.pdbx_seq_one_letter_code
_entity_poly.pdbx_strand_id
1 'polypeptide(L)' 'VITDLFDTLYNEEVISEEAFKQWEGSSEEPDGKGTCCKQLTQFFAWLRENEEPETS' A
#
# COMPACT_ATOMS: atom_id res chain seq x y z
N VAL A 1 10.20 -6.64 -8.27
CA VAL A 1 9.25 -6.54 -9.41
C VAL A 1 7.92 -5.95 -8.97
N ILE A 2 7.16 -6.56 -8.04
CA ILE A 2 5.89 -5.99 -7.59
C ILE A 2 6.07 -4.84 -6.58
N THR A 3 7.11 -4.93 -5.74
CA THR A 3 7.51 -3.88 -4.81
C THR A 3 7.91 -2.62 -5.56
N ASP A 4 8.81 -2.74 -6.55
CA ASP A 4 9.26 -1.60 -7.38
C ASP A 4 8.10 -0.90 -8.11
N LEU A 5 7.06 -1.65 -8.51
CA LEU A 5 5.86 -1.09 -9.11
C LEU A 5 5.08 -0.25 -8.09
N PHE A 6 4.85 -0.76 -6.89
CA PHE A 6 4.13 -0.03 -5.82
C PHE A 6 4.93 1.19 -5.36
N ASP A 7 6.26 1.06 -5.25
CA ASP A 7 7.14 2.18 -4.96
C ASP A 7 7.06 3.25 -6.05
N THR A 8 7.04 2.86 -7.33
CA THR A 8 6.87 3.81 -8.44
C THR A 8 5.51 4.49 -8.40
N LEU A 9 4.43 3.74 -8.19
CA LEU A 9 3.07 4.28 -8.13
C LEU A 9 2.86 5.24 -6.96
N TYR A 10 3.52 4.99 -5.83
CA TYR A 10 3.53 5.87 -4.67
C TYR A 10 4.38 7.13 -4.92
N ASN A 11 5.63 6.95 -5.37
CA ASN A 11 6.57 8.06 -5.56
C ASN A 11 6.16 9.04 -6.68
N GLU A 12 5.52 8.54 -7.73
CA GLU A 12 5.01 9.36 -8.84
C GLU A 12 3.61 9.92 -8.56
N GLU A 13 3.11 9.81 -7.31
CA GLU A 13 1.80 10.29 -6.86
C GLU A 13 0.61 9.80 -7.72
N VAL A 14 0.76 8.64 -8.37
CA VAL A 14 -0.27 8.05 -9.24
C VAL A 14 -1.41 7.47 -8.41
N ILE A 15 -1.09 6.91 -7.24
CA ILE A 15 -2.04 6.34 -6.28
C ILE A 15 -1.76 6.96 -4.91
N SER A 16 -2.80 7.45 -4.26
CA SER A 16 -2.68 8.02 -2.92
C SER A 16 -2.41 6.94 -1.87
N GLU A 17 -1.77 7.35 -0.77
CA GLU A 17 -1.57 6.51 0.40
C GLU A 17 -2.87 5.88 0.92
N GLU A 18 -3.95 6.67 0.99
CA GLU A 18 -5.28 6.19 1.39
C GLU A 18 -5.81 5.09 0.47
N ALA A 19 -5.60 5.21 -0.85
CA ALA A 19 -6.03 4.21 -1.81
C ALA A 19 -5.27 2.88 -1.63
N PHE A 20 -3.96 2.94 -1.32
CA PHE A 20 -3.19 1.74 -0.97
C PHE A 20 -3.73 1.07 0.30
N LYS A 21 -4.01 1.84 1.36
CA LYS A 21 -4.56 1.33 2.63
C LYS A 21 -5.96 0.73 2.45
N GLN A 22 -6.82 1.42 1.69
CA GLN A 22 -8.16 0.92 1.36
C GLN A 22 -8.07 -0.37 0.55
N TRP A 23 -7.18 -0.44 -0.44
CA TRP A 23 -6.95 -1.67 -1.19
C TRP A 23 -6.41 -2.78 -0.29
N GLU A 24 -5.46 -2.52 0.61
CA GLU A 24 -4.94 -3.52 1.56
C GLU A 24 -6.07 -4.11 2.42
N GLY A 25 -6.93 -3.25 2.99
CA GLY A 25 -8.04 -3.64 3.85
C GLY A 25 -9.28 -4.19 3.14
N SER A 26 -9.41 -4.00 1.82
CA SER A 26 -10.59 -4.45 1.07
C SER A 26 -10.74 -5.98 1.05
N SER A 27 -11.98 -6.47 0.95
CA SER A 27 -12.25 -7.89 0.67
C SER A 27 -12.52 -8.15 -0.82
N GLU A 28 -12.44 -7.11 -1.64
CA GLU A 28 -12.56 -7.20 -3.09
C GLU A 28 -11.23 -7.66 -3.69
N GLU A 29 -11.29 -8.37 -4.83
CA GLU A 29 -10.12 -8.90 -5.54
C GLU A 29 -9.24 -9.89 -4.72
N PRO A 30 -9.78 -11.04 -4.29
CA PRO A 30 -9.06 -11.99 -3.44
C PRO A 30 -7.92 -12.72 -4.16
N ASP A 31 -8.05 -12.92 -5.48
CA ASP A 31 -7.09 -13.67 -6.28
C ASP A 31 -5.75 -12.95 -6.36
N GLY A 32 -4.68 -13.61 -5.90
CA GLY A 32 -3.32 -13.06 -5.94
C GLY A 32 -3.02 -11.98 -4.90
N LYS A 33 -4.04 -11.34 -4.30
CA LYS A 33 -3.87 -10.30 -3.28
C LYS A 33 -3.05 -10.77 -2.09
N GLY A 34 -3.30 -11.96 -1.55
CA GLY A 34 -2.52 -12.50 -0.43
C GLY A 34 -1.02 -12.67 -0.76
N THR A 35 -0.70 -12.97 -2.02
CA THR A 35 0.69 -13.06 -2.49
C THR A 35 1.32 -11.68 -2.68
N CYS A 36 0.54 -10.69 -3.13
CA CYS A 36 0.96 -9.30 -3.20
C CYS A 36 1.21 -8.71 -1.81
N CYS A 37 0.26 -8.83 -0.87
CA CYS A 37 0.39 -8.31 0.49
C CYS A 37 1.59 -8.91 1.25
N LYS A 38 1.90 -10.19 1.04
CA LYS A 38 3.11 -10.82 1.61
C LYS A 38 4.41 -10.22 1.08
N GLN A 39 4.45 -9.82 -0.19
CA GLN A 39 5.62 -9.17 -0.80
C GLN A 39 5.71 -7.69 -0.42
N LEU A 40 4.57 -7.05 -0.16
CA LEU A 40 4.44 -5.62 0.16
C LEU A 40 4.42 -5.36 1.67
N THR A 41 4.74 -6.34 2.51
CA THR A 41 4.68 -6.18 3.97
C THR A 41 5.58 -5.04 4.47
N GLN A 42 6.75 -4.85 3.87
CA GLN A 42 7.64 -3.73 4.20
C GLN A 42 7.10 -2.38 3.71
N PHE A 43 6.51 -2.34 2.52
CA PHE A 43 5.88 -1.15 1.97
C PHE A 43 4.73 -0.66 2.87
N PHE A 44 3.82 -1.56 3.26
CA PHE A 44 2.71 -1.21 4.14
C PHE A 44 3.13 -0.89 5.59
N ALA A 45 4.22 -1.48 6.08
CA ALA A 45 4.80 -1.08 7.36
C ALA A 45 5.30 0.37 7.30
N TRP A 46 6.08 0.70 6.26
CA TRP A 46 6.60 2.04 6.03
C TRP A 46 5.48 3.09 5.88
N LEU A 47 4.43 2.79 5.10
CA LEU A 47 3.25 3.66 4.97
C LEU A 47 2.60 4.00 6.32
N ARG A 48 2.55 3.04 7.24
CA ARG A 48 1.93 3.22 8.56
C ARG A 48 2.84 3.98 9.52
N GLU A 49 4.15 3.85 9.37
CA GLU A 49 5.14 4.59 10.15
C GLU A 49 5.23 6.07 9.71
N ASN A 50 4.98 6.34 8.42
CA ASN A 50 4.97 7.67 7.84
C ASN A 50 3.59 8.37 7.87
N GLU A 51 2.55 7.70 8.34
CA GLU A 51 1.25 8.31 8.58
C GLU A 51 1.41 9.39 9.67
N GLU A 52 1.32 10.67 9.27
CA GLU A 52 1.28 11.75 10.24
C GLU A 52 0.03 11.57 11.12
N PRO A 53 0.14 11.64 12.46
CA PRO A 53 -1.03 11.58 13.30
C PRO A 53 -1.92 12.76 12.92
N GLU A 54 -3.15 12.48 12.48
CA GLU A 54 -4.18 13.48 12.20
C GLU A 54 -4.33 14.40 13.43
N THR A 55 -3.58 15.50 13.47
CA THR A 55 -3.67 16.49 14.55
C THR A 55 -4.97 17.26 14.33
N SER A 56 -6.04 16.81 15.02
CA SER A 56 -7.27 17.59 15.22
C SER A 56 -7.06 18.76 16.17
#